data_AF-A0A974XCR1-F1
#
_entry.id   AF-A0A974XCR1-F1
#
_cell.length_a   1.000
_cell.length_b   1.000
_cell.length_c   1.000
_cell.angle_alpha   90.00
_cell.angle_beta   90.00
_cell.angle_gamma   90.00
#
_symmetry.space_group_name_H-M   'P 1'
#
loop_
_entity.id
_entity.type
_entity.pdbx_description
1 polymer ?
#
loop_
_entity_poly.entity_id
_entity_poly.type
_entity_poly.pdbx_seq_one_letter_code
_entity_poly.pdbx_strand_id
1 'polypeptide(L)'
;MNIFNKHEFVSYLWKGQLHEATNYLSQIPDKKDLYEKYISIFEKSEYYKRTDNEILGKLDRIYQNYYRNVFWLNTLKEDAEKMLFQELWMYCGSKSDLPKDSYIECEIEKIVKREGYEYLGGDTQGFWGPYIWKSSTKVTYEVELPSGIELYTIIMMDGFISRSWLDFISFGMTGTGGWTGKDGILCCVSNLYDVESNEFNISFLKHEAQHAFDKKIYSDIESVDLEYRAKLVELIYWPNNEKIRDILREADNSNPDNTHSMAAYRIVNELSQKIFECEYVKYEKAWEDKVDKVVRLASDLFETSNKLLNNRMHLM
;
A
#
# COMPACT_ATOMS: atom_id res chain seq x y z
N MET A 1 27.37 -9.72 -14.22
CA MET A 1 27.00 -9.66 -12.79
C MET A 1 25.62 -9.05 -12.73
N ASN A 2 24.65 -9.73 -12.13
CA ASN A 2 23.30 -9.17 -11.97
C ASN A 2 23.36 -8.07 -10.91
N ILE A 3 22.96 -6.86 -11.27
CA ILE A 3 22.88 -5.71 -10.37
C ILE A 3 21.52 -5.76 -9.67
N PHE A 4 21.49 -5.48 -8.37
CA PHE A 4 20.23 -5.43 -7.62
C PHE A 4 19.30 -4.34 -8.16
N ASN A 5 18.12 -4.75 -8.61
CA ASN A 5 17.01 -3.88 -8.93
C ASN A 5 15.96 -3.98 -7.82
N LYS A 6 15.86 -2.93 -7.00
CA LYS A 6 14.90 -2.87 -5.89
C LYS A 6 13.47 -3.03 -6.37
N HIS A 7 13.11 -2.44 -7.51
CA HIS A 7 11.74 -2.48 -8.03
C HIS A 7 11.35 -3.88 -8.48
N GLU A 8 12.23 -4.57 -9.20
CA GLU A 8 12.01 -5.96 -9.60
C GLU A 8 11.79 -6.85 -8.37
N PHE A 9 12.68 -6.74 -7.38
CA PHE A 9 12.55 -7.47 -6.12
C PHE A 9 11.22 -7.20 -5.40
N VAL A 10 10.88 -5.92 -5.21
CA VAL A 10 9.64 -5.51 -4.53
C VAL A 10 8.40 -5.94 -5.31
N SER A 11 8.45 -5.98 -6.65
CA SER A 11 7.33 -6.44 -7.47
C SER A 11 6.94 -7.89 -7.21
N TYR A 12 7.90 -8.77 -6.90
CA TYR A 12 7.61 -10.14 -6.47
C TYR A 12 6.86 -10.14 -5.13
N LEU A 13 7.25 -9.29 -4.19
CA LEU A 13 6.61 -9.19 -2.87
C LEU A 13 5.17 -8.70 -2.97
N TRP A 14 4.90 -7.68 -3.80
CA TRP A 14 3.54 -7.21 -4.07
C TRP A 14 2.63 -8.30 -4.64
N LYS A 15 3.20 -9.27 -5.36
CA LYS A 15 2.49 -10.42 -5.92
C LYS A 15 2.39 -11.61 -4.96
N GLY A 16 2.91 -11.50 -3.74
CA GLY A 16 2.99 -12.60 -2.79
C GLY A 16 3.98 -13.72 -3.20
N GLN A 17 4.83 -13.47 -4.19
CA GLN A 17 5.77 -14.42 -4.79
C GLN A 17 7.09 -14.45 -4.01
N LEU A 18 7.02 -14.90 -2.75
CA LEU A 18 8.14 -14.82 -1.80
C LEU A 18 9.31 -15.73 -2.18
N HIS A 19 9.04 -16.88 -2.81
CA HIS A 19 10.06 -17.78 -3.33
C HIS A 19 10.82 -17.17 -4.50
N GLU A 20 10.13 -16.51 -5.42
CA GLU A 20 10.71 -15.81 -6.55
C GLU A 20 11.55 -14.62 -6.09
N ALA A 21 11.03 -13.85 -5.13
CA ALA A 21 11.78 -12.76 -4.48
C ALA A 21 13.08 -13.28 -3.85
N THR A 22 13.01 -14.40 -3.12
CA THR A 22 14.17 -15.00 -2.44
C THR A 22 15.16 -15.60 -3.44
N ASN A 23 14.68 -16.26 -4.48
CA ASN A 23 15.49 -16.79 -5.56
C ASN A 23 16.22 -15.67 -6.32
N TYR A 24 15.55 -14.53 -6.56
CA TYR A 24 16.16 -13.35 -7.16
C TYR A 24 17.35 -12.86 -6.33
N LEU A 25 17.19 -12.74 -5.00
CA LEU A 25 18.28 -12.35 -4.10
C LEU A 25 19.46 -13.33 -4.15
N SER A 26 19.21 -14.63 -4.28
CA SER A 26 20.28 -15.65 -4.32
C SER A 26 21.25 -15.47 -5.50
N GLN A 27 20.81 -14.79 -6.56
CA GLN A 27 21.59 -14.53 -7.78
C GLN A 27 22.43 -13.25 -7.69
N ILE A 28 22.33 -12.50 -6.59
CA ILE A 28 22.94 -11.18 -6.41
C ILE A 28 23.91 -11.24 -5.23
N PRO A 29 25.23 -11.33 -5.48
CA PRO A 29 26.24 -11.50 -4.44
C PRO A 29 26.15 -10.46 -3.30
N ASP A 30 25.89 -9.19 -3.65
CA ASP A 30 25.80 -8.07 -2.70
C ASP A 30 24.54 -8.10 -1.82
N LYS A 31 23.64 -9.07 -2.04
CA LYS A 31 22.40 -9.25 -1.27
C LYS A 31 22.37 -10.56 -0.48
N LYS A 32 23.53 -11.20 -0.29
CA LYS A 32 23.67 -12.43 0.51
C LYS A 32 23.05 -12.31 1.91
N ASP A 33 23.32 -11.22 2.63
CA ASP A 33 22.80 -11.03 4.00
C ASP A 33 21.27 -10.94 4.02
N LEU A 34 20.68 -10.26 3.02
CA LEU A 34 19.23 -10.17 2.88
C LEU A 34 18.63 -11.53 2.54
N TYR A 35 19.24 -12.27 1.61
CA TYR A 35 18.85 -13.65 1.28
C TYR A 35 18.88 -14.54 2.54
N GLU A 36 19.97 -14.52 3.31
CA GLU A 36 20.10 -15.31 4.54
C GLU A 36 19.04 -14.93 5.58
N LYS A 37 18.67 -13.64 5.67
CA LYS A 37 17.56 -13.18 6.51
C LYS A 37 16.22 -13.79 6.08
N TYR A 38 15.92 -13.86 4.78
CA TYR A 38 14.71 -14.54 4.29
C TYR A 38 14.72 -16.02 4.68
N ILE A 39 15.83 -16.72 4.51
CA ILE A 39 15.95 -18.14 4.90
C ILE A 39 15.77 -18.33 6.42
N SER A 40 16.36 -17.48 7.25
CA SER A 40 16.20 -17.52 8.71
C SER A 40 14.73 -17.37 9.14
N ILE A 41 14.06 -16.32 8.66
CA ILE A 41 12.69 -16.01 9.09
C ILE A 41 11.67 -16.98 8.47
N PHE A 42 11.75 -17.24 7.17
CA PHE A 42 10.71 -17.98 6.46
C PHE A 42 10.99 -19.48 6.36
N GLU A 43 12.23 -19.90 6.09
CA GLU A 43 12.53 -21.34 6.02
C GLU A 43 12.68 -21.93 7.43
N LYS A 44 13.57 -21.35 8.24
CA LYS A 44 13.90 -21.83 9.59
C LYS A 44 12.91 -21.41 10.67
N SER A 45 11.93 -20.56 10.33
CA SER A 45 10.88 -20.11 11.25
C SER A 45 11.42 -19.37 12.48
N GLU A 46 12.55 -18.66 12.33
CA GLU A 46 13.09 -17.82 13.39
C GLU A 46 12.17 -16.61 13.63
N TYR A 47 12.00 -16.23 14.89
CA TYR A 47 11.14 -15.11 15.25
C TYR A 47 11.80 -13.77 14.90
N TYR A 48 11.13 -12.95 14.09
CA TYR A 48 11.59 -11.60 13.79
C TYR A 48 11.12 -10.64 14.89
N LYS A 49 11.96 -10.39 15.89
CA LYS A 49 11.58 -9.52 17.02
C LYS A 49 11.41 -8.05 16.59
N ARG A 50 10.17 -7.53 16.65
CA ARG A 50 9.82 -6.13 16.32
C ARG A 50 9.56 -5.23 17.54
N THR A 51 9.45 -5.82 18.73
CA THR A 51 9.16 -5.08 19.97
C THR A 51 9.76 -5.77 21.19
N ASP A 52 10.08 -4.99 22.23
CA ASP A 52 10.47 -5.49 23.55
C ASP A 52 9.26 -5.74 24.46
N ASN A 53 8.07 -5.27 24.08
CA ASN A 53 6.84 -5.60 24.81
C ASN A 53 6.49 -7.08 24.58
N GLU A 54 6.59 -7.91 25.61
CA GLU A 54 6.38 -9.36 25.50
C GLU A 54 4.95 -9.73 25.09
N ILE A 55 3.95 -8.97 25.53
CA ILE A 55 2.54 -9.22 25.23
C ILE A 55 2.30 -8.97 23.74
N LEU A 56 2.75 -7.82 23.23
CA LEU A 56 2.64 -7.47 21.83
C LEU A 56 3.56 -8.33 20.94
N GLY A 57 4.74 -8.73 21.43
CA GLY A 57 5.65 -9.61 20.70
C GLY A 57 5.06 -11.01 20.48
N LYS A 58 4.29 -11.53 21.44
CA LYS A 58 3.53 -12.78 21.28
C LYS A 58 2.42 -12.64 20.24
N LEU A 59 1.65 -11.55 20.28
CA LEU A 59 0.62 -11.26 19.28
C LEU A 59 1.22 -11.12 17.88
N ASP A 60 2.30 -10.35 17.76
CA ASP A 60 3.03 -10.12 16.51
C ASP A 60 3.49 -11.45 15.90
N ARG A 61 4.04 -12.35 16.72
CA ARG A 61 4.50 -13.68 16.30
C ARG A 61 3.38 -14.54 15.71
N ILE A 62 2.15 -14.45 16.23
CA ILE A 62 0.98 -15.17 15.68
C ILE A 62 0.74 -14.73 14.22
N TYR A 63 0.77 -13.42 13.95
CA TYR A 63 0.63 -12.92 12.59
C TYR A 63 1.84 -13.27 11.70
N GLN A 64 3.07 -13.26 12.23
CA GLN A 64 4.25 -13.71 11.48
C GLN A 64 4.13 -15.17 11.03
N ASN A 65 3.61 -16.05 11.90
CA ASN A 65 3.35 -17.44 11.57
C ASN A 65 2.30 -17.55 10.46
N TYR A 66 1.21 -16.76 10.54
CA TYR A 66 0.20 -16.69 9.50
C TYR A 66 0.80 -16.28 8.15
N TYR A 67 1.60 -15.20 8.10
CA TYR A 67 2.26 -14.76 6.88
C TYR A 67 3.21 -15.81 6.32
N ARG A 68 3.97 -16.50 7.17
CA ARG A 68 4.82 -17.61 6.75
C ARG A 68 4.00 -18.77 6.16
N ASN A 69 2.88 -19.14 6.78
CA ASN A 69 2.01 -20.20 6.28
C ASN A 69 1.48 -19.87 4.88
N VAL A 70 1.03 -18.62 4.69
CA VAL A 70 0.51 -18.13 3.41
C VAL A 70 1.62 -18.04 2.35
N PHE A 71 2.66 -17.23 2.59
CA PHE A 71 3.58 -16.79 1.54
C PHE A 71 4.79 -17.72 1.34
N TRP A 72 5.17 -18.50 2.36
CA TRP A 72 6.34 -19.39 2.26
C TRP A 72 5.93 -20.86 2.15
N LEU A 73 5.05 -21.33 3.03
CA LEU A 73 4.59 -22.71 2.99
C LEU A 73 3.53 -22.97 1.93
N ASN A 74 2.98 -21.92 1.31
CA ASN A 74 1.88 -22.01 0.34
C ASN A 74 0.69 -22.81 0.90
N THR A 75 0.42 -22.63 2.20
CA THR A 75 -0.78 -23.20 2.83
C THR A 75 -2.01 -22.54 2.20
N LEU A 76 -3.07 -23.34 1.95
CA LEU A 76 -4.32 -22.79 1.45
C LEU A 76 -4.79 -21.65 2.36
N LYS A 77 -5.22 -20.54 1.75
CA LYS A 77 -5.50 -19.30 2.47
C LYS A 77 -6.54 -19.53 3.57
N GLU A 78 -7.59 -20.28 3.28
CA GLU A 78 -8.66 -20.59 4.23
C GLU A 78 -8.14 -21.38 5.44
N ASP A 79 -7.20 -22.30 5.22
CA ASP A 79 -6.57 -23.09 6.29
C ASP A 79 -5.63 -22.22 7.13
N ALA A 80 -4.83 -21.36 6.49
CA ALA A 80 -3.95 -20.42 7.18
C ALA A 80 -4.75 -19.42 8.04
N GLU A 81 -5.87 -18.91 7.52
CA GLU A 81 -6.79 -18.04 8.26
C GLU A 81 -7.39 -18.77 9.47
N LYS A 82 -7.84 -20.01 9.29
CA LYS A 82 -8.37 -20.81 10.40
C LYS A 82 -7.34 -21.01 11.50
N MET A 83 -6.07 -21.30 11.14
CA MET A 83 -4.98 -21.41 12.11
C MET A 83 -4.72 -20.09 12.83
N LEU A 84 -4.72 -18.96 12.10
CA LEU A 84 -4.57 -17.62 12.68
C LEU A 84 -5.64 -17.36 13.74
N PHE A 85 -6.92 -17.52 13.40
CA PHE A 85 -8.02 -17.25 14.33
C PHE A 85 -7.99 -18.16 15.56
N GLN A 86 -7.61 -19.44 15.39
CA GLN A 86 -7.42 -20.36 16.52
C GLN A 86 -6.33 -19.87 17.48
N GLU A 87 -5.18 -19.45 16.96
CA GLU A 87 -4.07 -18.92 17.77
C GLU A 87 -4.46 -17.60 18.47
N LEU A 88 -5.16 -16.70 17.78
CA LEU A 88 -5.64 -15.44 18.35
C LEU A 88 -6.65 -15.65 19.50
N TRP A 89 -7.57 -16.60 19.35
CA TRP A 89 -8.51 -16.96 20.42
C TRP A 89 -7.78 -17.52 21.64
N MET A 90 -6.85 -18.45 21.41
CA MET A 90 -6.00 -18.98 22.48
C MET A 90 -5.21 -17.88 23.19
N TYR A 91 -4.66 -16.93 22.44
CA TYR A 91 -3.95 -15.77 22.98
C TYR A 91 -4.84 -14.88 23.85
N CYS A 92 -6.09 -14.65 23.44
CA CYS A 92 -7.07 -13.89 24.22
C CYS A 92 -7.63 -14.68 25.43
N GLY A 93 -7.21 -15.92 25.64
CA GLY A 93 -7.69 -16.77 26.75
C GLY A 93 -9.16 -17.18 26.60
N SER A 94 -9.70 -17.17 25.39
CA SER A 94 -11.09 -17.50 25.08
C SER A 94 -11.16 -18.54 23.96
N LYS A 95 -12.34 -19.12 23.72
CA LYS A 95 -12.57 -20.03 22.58
C LYS A 95 -13.80 -19.55 21.83
N SER A 96 -13.70 -19.52 20.50
CA SER A 96 -14.85 -19.39 19.61
C SER A 96 -14.88 -20.59 18.69
N ASP A 97 -16.07 -21.15 18.48
CA ASP A 97 -16.31 -22.20 17.50
C ASP A 97 -16.55 -21.62 16.09
N LEU A 98 -16.60 -20.28 15.96
CA LEU A 98 -16.79 -19.60 14.69
C LEU A 98 -15.43 -19.40 13.97
N PRO A 99 -15.31 -19.83 12.69
CA PRO A 99 -14.03 -19.80 11.97
C PRO A 99 -13.48 -18.40 11.69
N LYS A 100 -14.34 -17.37 11.64
CA LYS A 100 -14.00 -15.96 11.40
C LYS A 100 -14.83 -15.07 12.30
N ASP A 101 -14.54 -15.13 13.59
CA ASP A 101 -15.26 -14.31 14.56
C ASP A 101 -14.62 -12.92 14.65
N SER A 102 -15.17 -11.96 13.91
CA SER A 102 -14.70 -10.56 13.94
C SER A 102 -14.68 -9.93 15.34
N TYR A 103 -15.38 -10.52 16.32
CA TYR A 103 -15.31 -10.11 17.71
C TYR A 103 -13.90 -10.23 18.30
N ILE A 104 -13.06 -11.15 17.78
CA ILE A 104 -11.68 -11.31 18.24
C ILE A 104 -10.86 -10.02 18.10
N GLU A 105 -11.12 -9.24 17.05
CA GLU A 105 -10.44 -7.96 16.79
C GLU A 105 -10.69 -6.96 17.91
N CYS A 106 -11.89 -6.98 18.49
CA CYS A 106 -12.24 -6.13 19.65
C CYS A 106 -11.50 -6.57 20.92
N GLU A 107 -11.27 -7.87 21.12
CA GLU A 107 -10.50 -8.36 22.27
C GLU A 107 -9.01 -8.07 22.11
N ILE A 108 -8.47 -8.24 20.90
CA ILE A 108 -7.09 -7.86 20.57
C ILE A 108 -6.90 -6.36 20.78
N GLU A 109 -7.80 -5.52 20.28
CA GLU A 109 -7.75 -4.07 20.47
C GLU A 109 -7.68 -3.70 21.96
N LYS A 110 -8.49 -4.34 22.82
CA LYS A 110 -8.45 -4.11 24.27
C LYS A 110 -7.09 -4.48 24.87
N ILE A 111 -6.48 -5.60 24.45
CA ILE A 111 -5.16 -6.02 24.91
C ILE A 111 -4.11 -4.99 24.48
N VAL A 112 -4.09 -4.63 23.19
CA VAL A 112 -3.12 -3.69 22.63
C VAL A 112 -3.22 -2.31 23.29
N LYS A 113 -4.44 -1.82 23.52
CA LYS A 113 -4.68 -0.55 24.23
C LYS A 113 -4.24 -0.57 25.69
N ARG A 114 -4.38 -1.70 26.39
CA ARG A 114 -3.87 -1.86 27.77
C ARG A 114 -2.34 -1.77 27.82
N GLU A 115 -1.66 -2.22 26.78
CA GLU A 115 -0.20 -2.07 26.61
C GLU A 115 0.21 -0.65 26.20
N GLY A 116 -0.74 0.26 25.99
CA GLY A 116 -0.51 1.66 25.63
C GLY A 116 -0.11 1.83 24.16
N TYR A 117 -0.72 1.06 23.27
CA TYR A 117 -0.58 1.14 21.82
C TYR A 117 -1.97 1.25 21.17
N GLU A 118 -1.99 1.77 19.95
CA GLU A 118 -3.18 1.81 19.11
C GLU A 118 -3.23 0.57 18.19
N TYR A 119 -4.44 0.25 17.74
CA TYR A 119 -4.73 -0.96 16.98
C TYR A 119 -5.68 -0.68 15.82
N LEU A 120 -5.36 -1.27 14.66
CA LEU A 120 -6.29 -1.43 13.56
C LEU A 120 -6.09 -2.82 12.97
N GLY A 121 -7.08 -3.70 13.15
CA GLY A 121 -7.10 -5.04 12.57
C GLY A 121 -7.88 -5.10 11.27
N GLY A 122 -8.18 -6.32 10.82
CA GLY A 122 -8.91 -6.56 9.58
C GLY A 122 -8.03 -7.09 8.44
N ASP A 123 -8.65 -7.11 7.26
CA ASP A 123 -8.05 -7.56 6.01
C ASP A 123 -7.42 -6.38 5.25
N THR A 124 -6.21 -6.58 4.73
CA THR A 124 -5.57 -5.67 3.78
C THR A 124 -5.15 -6.48 2.56
N GLN A 125 -5.74 -6.21 1.39
CA GLN A 125 -5.44 -6.89 0.14
C GLN A 125 -5.61 -8.42 0.24
N GLY A 126 -6.61 -8.88 0.98
CA GLY A 126 -6.90 -10.30 1.13
C GLY A 126 -6.06 -11.01 2.19
N PHE A 127 -5.32 -10.30 3.04
CA PHE A 127 -4.58 -10.91 4.14
C PHE A 127 -4.85 -10.19 5.46
N TRP A 128 -5.09 -10.97 6.51
CA TRP A 128 -5.32 -10.45 7.86
C TRP A 128 -4.04 -9.90 8.48
N GLY A 129 -4.12 -8.74 9.10
CA GLY A 129 -2.96 -8.21 9.78
C GLY A 129 -3.25 -7.02 10.64
N PRO A 130 -2.49 -6.86 11.74
CA PRO A 130 -2.69 -5.73 12.58
C PRO A 130 -1.75 -4.62 12.13
N TYR A 131 -2.28 -3.41 12.16
CA TYR A 131 -1.50 -2.20 12.35
C TYR A 131 -1.45 -1.93 13.85
N ILE A 132 -0.25 -1.89 14.41
CA ILE A 132 0.00 -1.62 15.84
C ILE A 132 1.04 -0.52 15.93
N TRP A 133 0.70 0.59 16.58
CA TRP A 133 1.59 1.75 16.67
C TRP A 133 1.46 2.46 18.02
N LYS A 134 2.45 3.28 18.36
CA LYS A 134 2.60 3.83 19.71
C LYS A 134 1.76 5.07 19.95
N SER A 135 1.76 5.99 18.99
CA SER A 135 1.16 7.30 19.18
C SER A 135 0.66 7.89 17.88
N SER A 136 -0.38 8.70 17.98
CA SER A 136 -0.94 9.48 16.88
C SER A 136 -0.95 10.96 17.25
N THR A 137 -0.61 11.82 16.31
CA THR A 137 -0.86 13.26 16.40
C THR A 137 -1.80 13.68 15.28
N LYS A 138 -2.57 14.74 15.48
CA LYS A 138 -3.47 15.28 14.46
C LYS A 138 -2.91 16.59 13.95
N VAL A 139 -2.78 16.71 12.64
CA VAL A 139 -2.32 17.93 11.97
C VAL A 139 -3.26 18.24 10.82
N THR A 140 -3.66 19.49 10.68
CA THR A 140 -4.52 19.93 9.57
C THR A 140 -3.66 20.61 8.53
N TYR A 141 -3.81 20.18 7.27
CA TYR A 141 -3.14 20.77 6.12
C TYR A 141 -4.16 21.42 5.20
N GLU A 142 -3.78 22.55 4.61
CA GLU A 142 -4.44 23.11 3.45
C GLU A 142 -3.88 22.42 2.22
N VAL A 143 -4.74 21.73 1.46
CA VAL A 143 -4.34 20.94 0.30
C VAL A 143 -4.99 21.51 -0.94
N GLU A 144 -4.14 21.96 -1.85
CA GLU A 144 -4.55 22.35 -3.19
C GLU A 144 -4.73 21.10 -4.07
N LEU A 145 -5.93 20.92 -4.61
CA LEU A 145 -6.27 19.90 -5.61
C LEU A 145 -6.68 20.62 -6.92
N PRO A 146 -6.77 19.91 -8.07
CA PRO A 146 -7.22 20.54 -9.30
C PRO A 146 -8.62 21.19 -9.19
N SER A 147 -9.47 20.65 -8.31
CA SER A 147 -10.82 21.16 -8.03
C SER A 147 -10.85 22.38 -7.10
N GLY A 148 -9.73 22.75 -6.47
CA GLY A 148 -9.64 23.83 -5.49
C GLY A 148 -8.91 23.44 -4.22
N ILE A 149 -8.94 24.33 -3.24
CA ILE A 149 -8.25 24.16 -1.95
C ILE A 149 -9.24 23.64 -0.90
N GLU A 150 -8.91 22.55 -0.21
CA GLU A 150 -9.67 22.01 0.93
C GLU A 150 -8.76 21.74 2.15
N LEU A 151 -9.35 21.70 3.34
CA LEU A 151 -8.64 21.37 4.58
C LEU A 151 -8.78 19.89 4.91
N TYR A 152 -7.66 19.21 5.13
CA TYR A 152 -7.63 17.81 5.53
C TYR A 152 -6.96 17.64 6.89
N THR A 153 -7.64 16.92 7.79
CA THR A 153 -7.03 16.50 9.05
C THR A 153 -6.35 15.15 8.85
N ILE A 154 -5.05 15.12 9.12
CA ILE A 154 -4.21 13.93 9.01
C ILE A 154 -3.90 13.42 10.42
N ILE A 155 -4.08 12.13 10.63
CA ILE A 155 -3.59 11.38 11.78
C ILE A 155 -2.18 10.90 11.44
N MET A 156 -1.18 11.59 11.97
CA MET A 156 0.24 11.24 11.87
C MET A 156 0.56 10.18 12.92
N MET A 157 0.70 8.92 12.49
CA MET A 157 0.95 7.75 13.33
C MET A 157 2.44 7.43 13.40
N ASP A 158 2.92 7.04 14.58
CA ASP A 158 4.33 6.76 14.84
C ASP A 158 4.52 5.60 15.83
N GLY A 159 5.71 5.01 15.85
CA GLY A 159 6.12 3.93 16.74
C GLY A 159 5.50 2.58 16.37
N PHE A 160 5.44 2.28 15.07
CA PHE A 160 4.86 1.03 14.56
C PHE A 160 5.64 -0.20 15.02
N ILE A 161 4.92 -1.19 15.53
CA ILE A 161 5.39 -2.57 15.75
C ILE A 161 5.06 -3.42 14.52
N SER A 162 3.89 -3.22 13.93
CA SER A 162 3.42 -3.97 12.77
C SER A 162 2.66 -3.06 11.82
N ARG A 163 2.95 -3.15 10.52
CA ARG A 163 2.18 -2.52 9.42
C ARG A 163 1.59 -3.58 8.48
N SER A 164 1.05 -4.64 9.06
CA SER A 164 0.47 -5.78 8.35
C SER A 164 1.50 -6.58 7.51
N TRP A 165 0.99 -7.40 6.59
CA TRP A 165 1.70 -8.48 5.92
C TRP A 165 2.82 -8.00 4.98
N LEU A 166 2.57 -6.96 4.19
CA LEU A 166 3.52 -6.51 3.16
C LEU A 166 4.77 -5.88 3.78
N ASP A 167 4.60 -5.14 4.88
CA ASP A 167 5.70 -4.66 5.70
C ASP A 167 6.52 -5.82 6.28
N PHE A 168 5.86 -6.86 6.77
CA PHE A 168 6.54 -8.02 7.31
C PHE A 168 7.36 -8.77 6.26
N ILE A 169 6.75 -9.16 5.14
CA ILE A 169 7.44 -9.95 4.11
C ILE A 169 8.51 -9.16 3.35
N SER A 170 8.46 -7.82 3.41
CA SER A 170 9.47 -6.95 2.82
C SER A 170 10.51 -6.45 3.80
N PHE A 171 10.41 -6.83 5.09
CA PHE A 171 11.21 -6.27 6.17
C PHE A 171 11.21 -4.73 6.19
N GLY A 172 10.05 -4.13 5.93
CA GLY A 172 9.83 -2.69 5.93
C GLY A 172 10.25 -1.96 4.65
N MET A 173 10.76 -2.68 3.64
CA MET A 173 11.16 -2.07 2.35
C MET A 173 9.98 -1.50 1.56
N THR A 174 8.79 -2.07 1.74
CA THR A 174 7.53 -1.63 1.15
C THR A 174 6.37 -1.94 2.10
N GLY A 175 5.24 -1.28 1.93
CA GLY A 175 4.04 -1.50 2.72
C GLY A 175 3.11 -0.30 2.62
N THR A 176 2.02 -0.33 3.38
CA THR A 176 1.11 0.81 3.49
C THR A 176 1.84 2.01 4.09
N GLY A 177 1.88 3.12 3.34
CA GLY A 177 2.43 4.41 3.80
C GLY A 177 1.37 5.31 4.43
N GLY A 178 0.12 5.10 4.08
CA GLY A 178 -1.03 5.75 4.68
C GLY A 178 -2.31 5.25 4.04
N TRP A 179 -3.44 5.74 4.53
CA TRP A 179 -4.75 5.37 4.01
C TRP A 179 -5.80 6.42 4.37
N THR A 180 -6.88 6.45 3.60
CA THR A 180 -8.08 7.22 3.93
C THR A 180 -9.01 6.39 4.83
N GLY A 181 -9.34 6.89 6.02
CA GLY A 181 -10.32 6.31 6.94
C GLY A 181 -11.78 6.53 6.50
N LYS A 182 -12.73 5.92 7.24
CA LYS A 182 -14.17 5.91 6.88
C LYS A 182 -14.81 7.30 6.77
N ASP A 183 -14.31 8.29 7.51
CA ASP A 183 -14.85 9.65 7.54
C ASP A 183 -14.03 10.65 6.68
N GLY A 184 -13.21 10.14 5.74
CA GLY A 184 -12.31 10.98 4.94
C GLY A 184 -11.08 11.50 5.70
N ILE A 185 -10.88 11.04 6.94
CA ILE A 185 -9.67 11.33 7.73
C ILE A 185 -8.50 10.60 7.10
N LEU A 186 -7.40 11.32 6.84
CA LEU A 186 -6.20 10.74 6.27
C LEU A 186 -5.31 10.20 7.40
N CYS A 187 -4.80 8.99 7.25
CA CYS A 187 -3.88 8.36 8.20
C CYS A 187 -2.51 8.21 7.54
N CYS A 188 -1.46 8.75 8.18
CA CYS A 188 -0.09 8.74 7.66
C CYS A 188 0.84 7.94 8.58
N VAL A 189 1.67 7.05 8.01
CA VAL A 189 2.80 6.44 8.72
C VAL A 189 3.97 7.43 8.70
N SER A 190 4.04 8.27 9.73
CA SER A 190 4.88 9.48 9.75
C SER A 190 6.35 9.21 9.43
N ASN A 191 6.94 8.14 9.97
CA ASN A 191 8.37 7.84 9.79
C ASN A 191 8.78 7.42 8.37
N LEU A 192 7.83 7.23 7.46
CA LEU A 192 8.15 6.98 6.05
C LEU A 192 8.37 8.26 5.26
N TYR A 193 8.03 9.41 5.84
CA TYR A 193 7.94 10.67 5.12
C TYR A 193 8.74 11.76 5.81
N ASP A 194 9.46 12.53 5.01
CA ASP A 194 9.85 13.88 5.37
C ASP A 194 8.70 14.81 4.97
N VAL A 195 8.12 15.53 5.93
CA VAL A 195 6.91 16.34 5.70
C VAL A 195 7.14 17.53 4.75
N GLU A 196 8.40 17.91 4.53
CA GLU A 196 8.77 18.95 3.57
C GLU A 196 9.00 18.39 2.15
N SER A 197 8.95 17.06 1.98
CA SER A 197 9.28 16.40 0.72
C SER A 197 8.08 16.30 -0.23
N ASN A 198 8.34 16.06 -1.51
CA ASN A 198 7.27 15.83 -2.49
C ASN A 198 6.62 14.46 -2.32
N GLU A 199 7.36 13.48 -1.82
CA GLU A 199 6.82 12.17 -1.46
C GLU A 199 5.71 12.31 -0.41
N PHE A 200 5.89 13.19 0.58
CA PHE A 200 4.82 13.53 1.52
C PHE A 200 3.75 14.42 0.88
N ASN A 201 4.13 15.61 0.41
CA ASN A 201 3.16 16.63 0.02
C ASN A 201 2.33 16.26 -1.21
N ILE A 202 2.85 15.38 -2.07
CA ILE A 202 2.25 15.08 -3.37
C ILE A 202 1.86 13.60 -3.42
N SER A 203 2.81 12.69 -3.29
CA SER A 203 2.53 11.25 -3.43
C SER A 203 1.73 10.65 -2.28
N PHE A 204 1.77 11.25 -1.09
CA PHE A 204 0.87 10.88 0.00
C PHE A 204 -0.29 11.88 0.13
N LEU A 205 -0.01 13.14 0.44
CA LEU A 205 -1.04 14.08 0.88
C LEU A 205 -2.03 14.43 -0.22
N LYS A 206 -1.57 14.92 -1.38
CA LYS A 206 -2.48 15.22 -2.50
C LYS A 206 -3.15 13.96 -3.06
N HIS A 207 -2.44 12.83 -3.11
CA HIS A 207 -3.00 11.55 -3.53
C HIS A 207 -4.19 11.12 -2.65
N GLU A 208 -3.99 11.03 -1.33
CA GLU A 208 -5.03 10.63 -0.39
C GLU A 208 -6.14 11.70 -0.25
N ALA A 209 -5.79 12.99 -0.33
CA ALA A 209 -6.78 14.06 -0.38
C ALA A 209 -7.68 13.96 -1.61
N GLN A 210 -7.12 13.60 -2.77
CA GLN A 210 -7.89 13.35 -3.99
C GLN A 210 -8.83 12.16 -3.82
N HIS A 211 -8.38 11.05 -3.20
CA HIS A 211 -9.25 9.94 -2.85
C HIS A 211 -10.42 10.35 -1.96
N ALA A 212 -10.13 11.12 -0.91
CA ALA A 212 -11.15 11.61 0.02
C ALA A 212 -12.13 12.59 -0.66
N PHE A 213 -11.63 13.47 -1.52
CA PHE A 213 -12.44 14.38 -2.32
C PHE A 213 -13.38 13.60 -3.25
N ASP A 214 -12.84 12.67 -4.03
CA ASP A 214 -13.62 11.93 -5.00
C ASP A 214 -14.68 11.05 -4.34
N LYS A 215 -14.38 10.39 -3.22
CA LYS A 215 -15.39 9.61 -2.47
C LYS A 215 -16.52 10.47 -1.90
N LYS A 216 -16.23 11.73 -1.56
CA LYS A 216 -17.22 12.70 -1.07
C LYS A 216 -18.15 13.18 -2.19
N ILE A 217 -17.64 13.30 -3.42
CA ILE A 217 -18.41 13.78 -4.58
C ILE A 217 -19.12 12.63 -5.31
N TYR A 218 -18.47 11.48 -5.44
CA TYR A 218 -18.88 10.33 -6.24
C TYR A 218 -19.09 9.11 -5.34
N SER A 219 -20.33 8.83 -4.94
CA SER A 219 -20.67 7.72 -4.03
C SER A 219 -20.27 6.34 -4.55
N ASP A 220 -20.32 6.16 -5.86
CA ASP A 220 -20.12 4.87 -6.55
C ASP A 220 -18.88 4.91 -7.46
N ILE A 221 -17.86 5.68 -7.09
CA ILE A 221 -16.61 5.71 -7.85
C ILE A 221 -15.86 4.39 -7.70
N GLU A 222 -15.45 3.82 -8.84
CA GLU A 222 -14.67 2.60 -8.90
C GLU A 222 -13.26 2.81 -8.34
N SER A 223 -12.70 1.78 -7.69
CA SER A 223 -11.37 1.87 -7.06
C SER A 223 -10.26 2.17 -8.08
N VAL A 224 -10.38 1.70 -9.31
CA VAL A 224 -9.43 2.04 -10.40
C VAL A 224 -9.57 3.49 -10.86
N ASP A 225 -10.77 4.07 -10.84
CA ASP A 225 -11.00 5.47 -11.20
C ASP A 225 -10.45 6.41 -10.12
N LEU A 226 -10.58 6.03 -8.83
CA LEU A 226 -9.93 6.70 -7.70
C LEU A 226 -8.40 6.76 -7.87
N GLU A 227 -7.76 5.61 -8.05
CA GLU A 227 -6.30 5.51 -8.23
C GLU A 227 -5.82 6.27 -9.47
N TYR A 228 -6.56 6.18 -10.57
CA TYR A 228 -6.26 6.90 -11.80
C TYR A 228 -6.24 8.41 -11.57
N ARG A 229 -7.25 8.96 -10.91
CA ARG A 229 -7.34 10.40 -10.64
C ARG A 229 -6.27 10.88 -9.67
N ALA A 230 -6.02 10.14 -8.59
CA ALA A 230 -4.98 10.48 -7.62
C ALA A 230 -3.57 10.48 -8.26
N LYS A 231 -3.25 9.51 -9.11
CA LYS A 231 -1.98 9.48 -9.86
C LYS A 231 -1.85 10.59 -10.90
N LEU A 232 -2.95 11.00 -11.53
CA LEU A 232 -2.95 12.19 -12.39
C LEU A 232 -2.63 13.45 -11.59
N VAL A 233 -3.17 13.60 -10.38
CA VAL A 233 -2.82 14.71 -9.47
C VAL A 233 -1.33 14.71 -9.16
N GLU A 234 -0.71 13.55 -8.91
CA GLU A 234 0.75 13.48 -8.73
C GLU A 234 1.52 14.00 -9.96
N LEU A 235 1.10 13.65 -11.17
CA LEU A 235 1.73 14.13 -12.40
C LEU A 235 1.47 15.62 -12.66
N ILE A 236 0.36 16.19 -12.19
CA ILE A 236 0.05 17.62 -12.32
C ILE A 236 0.94 18.44 -11.40
N TYR A 237 1.11 18.02 -10.14
CA TYR A 237 1.83 18.78 -9.13
C TYR A 237 3.32 18.45 -9.02
N TRP A 238 3.76 17.26 -9.46
CA TRP A 238 5.17 16.86 -9.45
C TRP A 238 5.65 16.23 -10.76
N PRO A 239 5.61 16.99 -11.86
CA PRO A 239 6.02 16.47 -13.15
C PRO A 239 7.53 16.44 -13.29
N ASN A 240 8.09 15.26 -13.12
CA ASN A 240 9.50 15.03 -13.38
C ASN A 240 9.71 13.62 -13.94
N ASN A 241 10.92 13.38 -14.44
CA ASN A 241 11.27 12.10 -15.06
C ASN A 241 11.20 10.92 -14.08
N GLU A 242 11.48 11.11 -12.80
CA GLU A 242 11.37 10.07 -11.79
C GLU A 242 9.91 9.67 -11.56
N LYS A 243 9.00 10.62 -11.36
CA LYS A 243 7.57 10.35 -11.21
C LYS A 243 6.98 9.64 -12.43
N ILE A 244 7.38 10.05 -13.64
CA ILE A 244 6.96 9.36 -14.87
C ILE A 244 7.48 7.91 -14.89
N ARG A 245 8.75 7.70 -14.52
CA ARG A 245 9.33 6.36 -14.42
C ARG A 245 8.61 5.50 -13.38
N ASP A 246 8.22 6.07 -12.24
CA ASP A 246 7.47 5.33 -11.21
C ASP A 246 6.13 4.83 -11.77
N ILE A 247 5.36 5.71 -12.43
CA ILE A 247 4.10 5.33 -13.09
C ILE A 247 4.34 4.26 -14.16
N LEU A 248 5.39 4.39 -14.98
CA LEU A 248 5.75 3.40 -16.01
C LEU A 248 6.11 2.03 -15.43
N ARG A 249 6.76 2.01 -14.26
CA ARG A 249 7.20 0.79 -13.59
C ARG A 249 6.07 0.08 -12.86
N GLU A 250 5.13 0.85 -12.32
CA GLU A 250 3.94 0.35 -11.63
C GLU A 250 2.87 -0.17 -12.61
N ALA A 251 2.84 0.38 -13.83
CA ALA A 251 1.88 0.05 -14.87
C ALA A 251 1.93 -1.43 -15.29
N ASP A 252 0.86 -2.16 -14.94
CA ASP A 252 0.67 -3.57 -15.26
C ASP A 252 -0.84 -3.85 -15.36
N ASN A 253 -1.28 -4.49 -16.45
CA ASN A 253 -2.68 -4.87 -16.68
C ASN A 253 -2.96 -6.36 -16.55
N SER A 254 -1.99 -7.15 -16.07
CA SER A 254 -2.13 -8.61 -15.94
C SER A 254 -3.03 -9.04 -14.77
N ASN A 255 -3.20 -8.17 -13.76
CA ASN A 255 -4.08 -8.42 -12.62
C ASN A 255 -5.10 -7.28 -12.44
N PRO A 256 -6.36 -7.45 -12.90
CA PRO A 256 -7.41 -6.45 -12.77
C PRO A 256 -7.73 -6.05 -11.33
N ASP A 257 -7.47 -6.91 -10.35
CA ASP A 257 -7.74 -6.64 -8.93
C ASP A 257 -6.67 -5.71 -8.31
N ASN A 258 -5.53 -5.51 -8.98
CA ASN A 258 -4.53 -4.54 -8.57
C ASN A 258 -4.85 -3.16 -9.17
N THR A 259 -5.71 -2.42 -8.47
CA THR A 259 -6.23 -1.11 -8.92
C THR A 259 -5.14 -0.08 -9.16
N HIS A 260 -4.08 -0.09 -8.33
CA HIS A 260 -2.91 0.78 -8.48
C HIS A 260 -2.19 0.56 -9.82
N SER A 261 -1.83 -0.69 -10.12
CA SER A 261 -1.16 -1.04 -11.38
C SER A 261 -2.06 -0.84 -12.60
N MET A 262 -3.36 -1.15 -12.49
CA MET A 262 -4.35 -0.91 -13.54
C MET A 262 -4.50 0.58 -13.86
N ALA A 263 -4.56 1.43 -12.84
CA ALA A 263 -4.62 2.88 -13.00
C ALA A 263 -3.36 3.43 -13.67
N ALA A 264 -2.18 3.01 -13.21
CA ALA A 264 -0.91 3.38 -13.82
C ALA A 264 -0.83 2.93 -15.30
N TYR A 265 -1.27 1.69 -15.60
CA TYR A 265 -1.34 1.19 -16.97
C TYR A 265 -2.25 2.06 -17.86
N ARG A 266 -3.44 2.42 -17.36
CA ARG A 266 -4.36 3.30 -18.08
C ARG A 266 -3.73 4.66 -18.39
N ILE A 267 -3.06 5.28 -17.42
CA ILE A 267 -2.35 6.56 -17.62
C ILE A 267 -1.28 6.40 -18.71
N VAL A 268 -0.43 5.37 -18.62
CA VAL A 268 0.64 5.14 -19.61
C VAL A 268 0.05 4.89 -21.00
N ASN A 269 -1.01 4.10 -21.12
CA ASN A 269 -1.69 3.82 -22.38
C ASN A 269 -2.26 5.11 -23.03
N GLU A 270 -3.02 5.90 -22.27
CA GLU A 270 -3.63 7.13 -22.78
C GLU A 270 -2.58 8.21 -23.12
N LEU A 271 -1.54 8.37 -22.30
CA LEU A 271 -0.42 9.25 -22.62
C LEU A 271 0.37 8.75 -23.83
N SER A 272 0.53 7.43 -23.99
CA SER A 272 1.23 6.84 -25.15
C SER A 272 0.53 7.19 -26.46
N GLN A 273 -0.80 7.05 -26.48
CA GLN A 273 -1.61 7.39 -27.64
C GLN A 273 -1.52 8.88 -27.98
N LYS A 274 -1.53 9.75 -26.97
CA LYS A 274 -1.50 11.21 -27.16
C LYS A 274 -0.12 11.78 -27.48
N ILE A 275 0.96 11.16 -27.01
CA ILE A 275 2.33 11.67 -27.18
C ILE A 275 3.05 11.02 -28.36
N PHE A 276 2.84 9.72 -28.56
CA PHE A 276 3.60 8.90 -29.52
C PHE A 276 2.74 8.26 -30.61
N GLU A 277 1.42 8.47 -30.59
CA GLU A 277 0.49 7.90 -31.57
C GLU A 277 0.55 6.36 -31.66
N CYS A 278 0.81 5.71 -30.52
CA CYS A 278 0.83 4.26 -30.42
C CYS A 278 0.14 3.78 -29.14
N GLU A 279 -0.21 2.49 -29.09
CA GLU A 279 -0.98 1.92 -28.00
C GLU A 279 -0.27 2.01 -26.64
N TYR A 280 1.02 1.69 -26.57
CA TYR A 280 1.73 1.63 -25.28
C TYR A 280 3.25 1.77 -25.44
N VAL A 281 3.87 2.66 -24.67
CA VAL A 281 5.33 2.86 -24.64
C VAL A 281 5.89 2.56 -23.25
N LYS A 282 6.44 1.35 -23.06
CA LYS A 282 7.10 0.95 -21.81
C LYS A 282 8.50 1.55 -21.62
N TYR A 283 9.16 1.92 -22.72
CA TYR A 283 10.57 2.29 -22.71
C TYR A 283 10.83 3.64 -22.03
N GLU A 284 11.33 3.63 -20.80
CA GLU A 284 11.52 4.83 -19.96
C GLU A 284 12.23 6.00 -20.67
N LYS A 285 13.27 5.72 -21.47
CA LYS A 285 14.02 6.78 -22.16
C LYS A 285 13.20 7.55 -23.20
N ALA A 286 12.12 6.97 -23.74
CA ALA A 286 11.24 7.67 -24.67
C ALA A 286 10.50 8.86 -24.01
N TRP A 287 10.44 8.89 -22.68
CA TRP A 287 9.67 9.85 -21.90
C TRP A 287 10.50 11.00 -21.33
N GLU A 288 11.84 10.92 -21.36
CA GLU A 288 12.74 11.83 -20.64
C GLU A 288 12.63 13.31 -21.05
N ASP A 289 12.17 13.59 -22.26
CA ASP A 289 11.97 14.93 -22.82
C ASP A 289 10.47 15.29 -22.96
N LYS A 290 9.58 14.52 -22.34
CA LYS A 290 8.13 14.66 -22.49
C LYS A 290 7.43 15.26 -21.26
N VAL A 291 8.16 15.63 -20.22
CA VAL A 291 7.62 16.15 -18.96
C VAL A 291 6.54 17.23 -19.18
N ASP A 292 6.84 18.27 -19.98
CA ASP A 292 5.89 19.36 -20.28
C ASP A 292 4.63 18.90 -21.04
N LYS A 293 4.74 17.84 -21.85
CA LYS A 293 3.57 17.23 -22.51
C LYS A 293 2.77 16.41 -21.50
N VAL A 294 3.44 15.64 -20.65
CA VAL A 294 2.81 14.81 -19.63
C VAL A 294 1.97 15.66 -18.67
N VAL A 295 2.46 16.79 -18.18
CA VAL A 295 1.69 17.70 -17.29
C VAL A 295 0.38 18.14 -17.91
N ARG A 296 0.46 18.67 -19.14
CA ARG A 296 -0.69 19.22 -19.85
C ARG A 296 -1.71 18.14 -20.11
N LEU A 297 -1.25 16.98 -20.58
CA LEU A 297 -2.11 15.85 -20.85
C LEU A 297 -2.69 15.25 -19.57
N ALA A 298 -1.94 15.20 -18.46
CA ALA A 298 -2.47 14.74 -17.18
C ALA A 298 -3.62 15.63 -16.69
N SER A 299 -3.49 16.96 -16.87
CA SER A 299 -4.55 17.92 -16.58
C SER A 299 -5.78 17.69 -17.48
N ASP A 300 -5.58 17.52 -18.79
CA ASP A 300 -6.66 17.25 -19.75
C ASP A 300 -7.39 15.93 -19.46
N LEU A 301 -6.64 14.89 -19.07
CA LEU A 301 -7.15 13.58 -18.69
C LEU A 301 -7.96 13.65 -17.39
N PHE A 302 -7.50 14.43 -16.40
CA PHE A 302 -8.23 14.67 -15.16
C PHE A 302 -9.58 15.37 -15.44
N GLU A 303 -9.58 16.40 -16.28
CA GLU A 303 -10.81 17.09 -16.70
C GLU A 303 -11.76 16.19 -17.52
N THR A 304 -11.20 15.31 -18.34
CA THR A 304 -11.99 14.32 -19.07
C THR A 304 -12.64 13.34 -18.10
N SER A 305 -11.91 12.88 -17.08
CA SER A 305 -12.44 12.04 -16.01
C SER A 305 -13.58 12.73 -15.24
N ASN A 306 -13.45 14.02 -14.90
CA ASN A 306 -14.52 14.81 -14.27
C ASN A 306 -15.82 14.74 -15.09
N LYS A 307 -15.75 14.98 -16.40
CA LYS A 307 -16.91 14.96 -17.29
C LYS A 307 -17.55 13.57 -17.36
N LEU A 308 -16.75 12.51 -17.41
CA LEU A 308 -17.24 11.14 -17.46
C LEU A 308 -17.97 10.75 -16.16
N LEU A 309 -17.40 11.07 -15.00
CA LEU A 309 -18.00 10.76 -13.71
C LEU A 309 -19.28 11.57 -13.46
N ASN A 310 -19.29 12.86 -13.81
CA ASN A 310 -20.50 13.69 -13.69
C ASN A 310 -21.64 13.17 -14.59
N ASN A 311 -21.32 12.71 -15.81
CA ASN A 311 -22.33 12.12 -16.69
C ASN A 311 -22.90 10.80 -16.14
N ARG A 312 -22.08 9.98 -15.46
CA ARG A 312 -22.57 8.75 -14.79
C ARG A 312 -23.54 9.09 -13.66
N MET A 313 -23.27 10.13 -12.88
CA MET A 313 -24.18 10.59 -11.82
C MET A 313 -25.53 11.07 -12.37
N HIS A 314 -25.55 11.74 -13.52
CA HIS A 314 -26.81 12.24 -14.12
C HIS A 314 -27.67 11.14 -14.78
N LEU A 315 -27.12 9.95 -14.98
CA LEU A 315 -27.81 8.81 -15.58
C LEU A 315 -28.35 7.81 -14.52
N MET A 316 -28.04 8.03 -13.24
CA MET A 316 -28.54 7.29 -12.08
C MET A 316 -29.69 8.04 -11.42
#